data_AF-A0A6D2LBL6-F1
#
_entry.id   AF-A0A6D2LBL6-F1
#
_cell.length_a   1.000
_cell.length_b   1.000
_cell.length_c   1.000
_cell.angle_alpha   90.00
_cell.angle_beta   90.00
_cell.angle_gamma   90.00
#
_symmetry.space_group_name_H-M   'P 1'
#
loop_
_entity.id
_entity.type
_entity.pdbx_description
1 polymer ?
#
loop_
_entity_poly.entity_id
_entity_poly.type
_entity_poly.pdbx_seq_one_letter_code
_entity_poly.pdbx_strand_id
1 'polypeptide(L)'
;MDVMESAVTEARAWAAASPMDVMESAVTEARAWAAAQTKVTEPRAGIGWYYFDPESGSILVGSSNIRRGLSPLQTELEALVWAMQSMLAHNKQRMNFQTDCAQLVKMVSKPAECPAFEILLEEMDKCRRMFQAFSLTHIPTSQNTKADKLARSARDQPHNVYYINSIPPASLPCRYRNLGC
;
A
#
# COMPACT_ATOMS: atom_id res chain seq x y z
N MET A 1 -20.83 -6.32 -11.57
CA MET A 1 -19.38 -6.54 -11.50
C MET A 1 -18.93 -5.88 -10.22
N ASP A 2 -18.33 -6.65 -9.31
CA ASP A 2 -17.94 -6.17 -7.99
C ASP A 2 -16.88 -5.07 -8.15
N VAL A 3 -17.05 -3.90 -7.54
CA VAL A 3 -16.11 -2.78 -7.71
C VAL A 3 -14.72 -3.17 -7.17
N MET A 4 -14.66 -4.12 -6.23
CA MET A 4 -13.42 -4.76 -5.80
C MET A 4 -12.81 -5.66 -6.88
N GLU A 5 -13.60 -6.43 -7.63
CA GLU A 5 -13.08 -7.13 -8.81
C GLU A 5 -12.58 -6.14 -9.87
N SER A 6 -13.21 -4.97 -10.03
CA SER A 6 -12.74 -3.93 -10.94
C SER A 6 -11.42 -3.32 -10.48
N ALA A 7 -11.24 -3.02 -9.20
CA ALA A 7 -9.98 -2.50 -8.65
C ALA A 7 -8.88 -3.57 -8.63
N VAL A 8 -9.22 -4.84 -8.38
CA VAL A 8 -8.31 -5.99 -8.50
C VAL A 8 -7.97 -6.26 -9.96
N THR A 9 -8.91 -6.10 -10.88
CA THR A 9 -8.69 -6.20 -12.33
C THR A 9 -7.85 -5.03 -12.82
N GLU A 10 -8.04 -3.82 -12.29
CA GLU A 10 -7.16 -2.68 -12.52
C GLU A 10 -5.78 -2.93 -11.94
N ALA A 11 -5.64 -3.47 -10.72
CA ALA A 11 -4.35 -3.83 -10.14
C ALA A 11 -3.65 -4.92 -10.96
N ARG A 12 -4.40 -5.94 -11.41
CA ARG A 12 -3.93 -6.97 -12.35
C ARG A 12 -3.59 -6.36 -13.72
N ALA A 13 -4.34 -5.37 -14.18
CA ALA A 13 -4.08 -4.66 -15.44
C ALA A 13 -2.86 -3.74 -15.32
N TRP A 14 -2.60 -3.11 -14.17
CA TRP A 14 -1.36 -2.39 -13.90
C TRP A 14 -0.17 -3.34 -13.84
N ALA A 15 -0.37 -4.56 -13.33
CA ALA A 15 0.66 -5.61 -13.34
C ALA A 15 0.87 -6.22 -14.75
N ALA A 16 -0.18 -6.30 -15.58
CA ALA A 16 -0.16 -6.91 -16.91
C ALA A 16 0.21 -5.93 -18.04
N ALA A 17 -0.10 -4.64 -17.89
CA ALA A 17 0.30 -3.58 -18.78
C ALA A 17 1.78 -3.22 -18.55
N SER A 18 2.68 -4.14 -18.92
CA SER A 18 4.05 -3.79 -19.28
C SER A 18 3.96 -3.08 -20.64
N PRO A 19 3.78 -1.74 -20.68
CA PRO A 19 4.95 -0.85 -20.71
C PRO A 19 4.75 0.57 -20.15
N MET A 20 5.85 1.16 -19.64
CA MET A 20 6.13 2.58 -19.40
C MET A 20 5.72 3.26 -18.08
N ASP A 21 6.55 4.12 -17.45
CA ASP A 21 8.00 4.35 -17.53
C ASP A 21 8.43 5.41 -16.50
N VAL A 22 9.74 5.43 -16.25
CA VAL A 22 10.58 6.42 -15.54
C VAL A 22 10.72 6.28 -14.02
N MET A 23 9.66 6.03 -13.23
CA MET A 23 9.83 6.00 -11.76
C MET A 23 10.23 4.64 -11.20
N GLU A 24 9.75 3.53 -11.78
CA GLU A 24 9.92 2.17 -11.26
C GLU A 24 11.23 1.53 -11.74
N SER A 25 11.79 1.94 -12.89
CA SER A 25 13.06 1.45 -13.43
C SER A 25 14.33 1.92 -12.69
N ALA A 26 14.19 2.95 -11.84
CA ALA A 26 15.25 3.42 -10.94
C ALA A 26 15.15 2.83 -9.52
N VAL A 27 14.15 1.98 -9.27
CA VAL A 27 13.92 1.37 -7.96
C VAL A 27 14.77 0.12 -7.84
N THR A 28 15.86 0.22 -7.11
CA THR A 28 16.76 -0.91 -6.79
C THR A 28 16.34 -1.67 -5.53
N GLU A 29 15.31 -1.21 -4.81
CA GLU A 29 14.92 -1.75 -3.51
C GLU A 29 13.41 -1.95 -3.41
N ALA A 30 12.98 -2.98 -2.69
CA ALA A 30 11.56 -3.25 -2.46
C ALA A 30 10.89 -2.10 -1.70
N ARG A 31 9.70 -1.69 -2.16
CA ARG A 31 8.95 -0.57 -1.61
C ARG A 31 7.51 -0.96 -1.30
N ALA A 32 6.95 -0.33 -0.28
CA ALA A 32 5.53 -0.40 0.03
C ALA A 32 4.96 1.01 0.13
N TRP A 33 3.83 1.22 -0.50
CA TRP A 33 3.07 2.47 -0.50
C TRP A 33 1.81 2.27 0.33
N ALA A 34 1.50 3.20 1.23
CA ALA A 34 0.29 3.19 2.03
C ALA A 34 -0.51 4.47 1.81
N ALA A 35 -1.84 4.35 1.79
CA ALA A 35 -2.75 5.47 1.66
C ALA A 35 -4.05 5.23 2.43
N ALA A 36 -4.67 6.32 2.88
CA ALA A 36 -6.01 6.32 3.41
C ALA A 36 -6.95 7.24 2.61
N GLN A 37 -8.23 6.90 2.60
CA GLN A 37 -9.28 7.66 1.95
C GLN A 37 -10.45 7.84 2.91
N THR A 38 -10.71 9.09 3.29
CA THR A 38 -11.81 9.47 4.19
C THR A 38 -12.76 10.44 3.49
N LYS A 39 -14.01 10.50 3.97
CA LYS A 39 -14.99 11.54 3.61
C LYS A 39 -15.73 11.95 4.88
N VAL A 40 -15.87 13.25 5.12
CA VAL A 40 -16.51 13.80 6.34
C VAL A 40 -17.99 13.39 6.43
N THR A 41 -18.64 13.13 5.31
CA THR A 41 -20.04 12.70 5.24
C THR A 41 -20.24 11.19 5.38
N GLU A 42 -19.17 10.38 5.32
CA GLU A 42 -19.26 8.93 5.32
C GLU A 42 -18.71 8.33 6.63
N PRO A 43 -19.39 7.32 7.21
CA PRO A 43 -18.97 6.71 8.48
C PRO A 43 -17.77 5.76 8.32
N ARG A 44 -17.39 5.43 7.07
CA ARG A 44 -16.28 4.54 6.76
C ARG A 44 -15.13 5.30 6.14
N ALA A 45 -13.95 4.78 6.39
CA ALA A 45 -12.73 5.13 5.68
C ALA A 45 -12.25 3.89 4.91
N GLY A 46 -11.50 4.12 3.86
CA GLY A 46 -10.77 3.09 3.16
C GLY A 46 -9.27 3.21 3.44
N ILE A 47 -8.61 2.07 3.56
CA ILE A 47 -7.16 1.97 3.67
C ILE A 47 -6.66 1.03 2.58
N GLY A 48 -5.50 1.34 2.02
CA GLY A 48 -4.93 0.59 0.92
C GLY A 48 -3.42 0.65 0.94
N TRP A 49 -2.80 -0.43 0.48
CA TRP A 49 -1.36 -0.48 0.29
C TRP A 49 -0.98 -1.30 -0.93
N TYR A 50 0.14 -0.93 -1.53
CA TYR A 50 0.73 -1.59 -2.69
C TYR A 50 2.20 -1.87 -2.39
N TYR A 51 2.69 -3.07 -2.71
CA TYR A 51 4.08 -3.46 -2.56
C TYR A 51 4.62 -3.95 -3.89
N PHE A 52 5.88 -3.57 -4.16
CA PHE A 52 6.62 -4.07 -5.31
C PHE A 52 8.05 -4.38 -4.94
N ASP A 53 8.50 -5.53 -5.39
CA ASP A 53 9.88 -5.99 -5.35
C ASP A 53 10.46 -6.04 -6.77
N PRO A 54 11.38 -5.15 -7.14
CA PRO A 54 11.98 -5.14 -8.47
C PRO A 54 12.89 -6.36 -8.72
N GLU A 55 13.46 -6.97 -7.67
CA GLU A 55 14.39 -8.11 -7.82
C GLU A 55 13.62 -9.39 -8.17
N SER A 56 12.51 -9.64 -7.46
CA SER A 56 11.68 -10.83 -7.68
C SER A 56 10.50 -10.61 -8.62
N GLY A 57 10.18 -9.36 -8.96
CA GLY A 57 8.94 -9.00 -9.63
C GLY A 57 7.68 -9.21 -8.78
N SER A 58 7.84 -9.47 -7.48
CA SER A 58 6.73 -9.79 -6.58
C SER A 58 5.88 -8.55 -6.32
N ILE A 59 4.57 -8.70 -6.50
CA ILE A 59 3.58 -7.67 -6.19
C ILE A 59 2.63 -8.19 -5.11
N LEU A 60 2.42 -7.38 -4.07
CA LEU A 60 1.39 -7.62 -3.05
C LEU A 60 0.50 -6.39 -2.95
N VAL A 61 -0.79 -6.61 -2.70
CA VAL A 61 -1.75 -5.53 -2.52
C VAL A 61 -2.69 -5.81 -1.37
N GLY A 62 -3.08 -4.74 -0.68
CA GLY A 62 -4.11 -4.78 0.34
C GLY A 62 -5.12 -3.66 0.15
N SER A 63 -6.39 -3.96 0.37
CA SER A 63 -7.48 -3.00 0.38
C SER A 63 -8.52 -3.40 1.44
N SER A 64 -8.87 -2.47 2.33
CA SER A 64 -9.81 -2.71 3.43
C SER A 64 -10.60 -1.45 3.71
N ASN A 65 -11.83 -1.59 4.19
CA ASN A 65 -12.52 -0.48 4.84
C ASN A 65 -12.54 -0.67 6.34
N ILE A 66 -12.56 0.46 7.03
CA ILE A 66 -12.59 0.55 8.49
C ILE A 66 -13.61 1.60 8.90
N ARG A 67 -14.01 1.58 10.17
CA ARG A 67 -14.79 2.69 10.73
C ARG A 67 -13.91 3.93 10.69
N ARG A 68 -14.49 5.07 10.29
CA ARG A 68 -13.75 6.32 10.25
C ARG A 68 -13.28 6.66 11.67
N GLY A 69 -11.98 6.83 11.83
CA GLY A 69 -11.36 7.28 13.08
C GLY A 69 -11.70 8.73 13.42
N LEU A 70 -11.04 9.25 14.45
CA LEU A 70 -11.25 10.61 14.94
C LEU A 70 -10.71 11.68 13.97
N SER A 71 -9.69 11.32 13.17
CA SER A 71 -9.08 12.22 12.20
C SER A 71 -8.55 11.46 10.96
N PRO A 72 -8.42 12.13 9.80
CA PRO A 72 -7.76 11.53 8.64
C PRO A 72 -6.33 11.05 8.94
N LEU A 73 -5.59 11.78 9.78
CA LEU A 73 -4.22 11.43 10.18
C LEU A 73 -4.16 10.09 10.94
N GLN A 74 -5.17 9.78 11.75
CA GLN A 74 -5.29 8.47 12.40
C GLN A 74 -5.42 7.36 11.35
N THR A 75 -6.31 7.55 10.36
CA THR A 75 -6.54 6.57 9.30
C THR A 75 -5.31 6.35 8.42
N GLU A 76 -4.51 7.40 8.17
CA GLU A 76 -3.20 7.27 7.50
C GLU A 76 -2.23 6.41 8.32
N LEU A 77 -2.17 6.61 9.64
CA LEU A 77 -1.34 5.78 10.52
C LEU A 77 -1.86 4.33 10.59
N GLU A 78 -3.18 4.11 10.62
CA GLU A 78 -3.80 2.77 10.56
C GLU A 78 -3.45 2.07 9.24
N ALA A 79 -3.48 2.78 8.11
CA ALA A 79 -3.06 2.25 6.81
C ALA A 79 -1.59 1.83 6.81
N LEU A 80 -0.70 2.66 7.38
CA LEU A 80 0.73 2.35 7.50
C LEU A 80 0.97 1.13 8.39
N VAL A 81 0.35 1.06 9.58
CA VAL A 81 0.48 -0.08 10.50
C VAL A 81 0.00 -1.36 9.82
N TRP A 82 -1.12 -1.30 9.11
CA TRP A 82 -1.63 -2.46 8.39
C TRP A 82 -0.70 -2.92 7.26
N ALA A 83 -0.11 -1.98 6.50
CA ALA A 83 0.91 -2.29 5.51
C ALA A 83 2.14 -2.96 6.16
N MET A 84 2.62 -2.43 7.28
CA MET A 84 3.76 -3.00 8.02
C MET A 84 3.48 -4.43 8.51
N GLN A 85 2.33 -4.66 9.13
CA GLN A 85 1.92 -6.00 9.57
C GLN A 85 1.83 -6.98 8.40
N SER A 86 1.29 -6.52 7.27
CA SER A 86 1.18 -7.34 6.05
C SER A 86 2.55 -7.71 5.48
N MET A 87 3.50 -6.78 5.45
CA MET A 87 4.87 -7.04 5.01
C MET A 87 5.56 -8.06 5.92
N LEU A 88 5.43 -7.92 7.24
CA LEU A 88 5.98 -8.87 8.21
C LEU A 88 5.38 -10.27 8.04
N ALA A 89 4.06 -10.37 7.85
CA ALA A 89 3.38 -11.63 7.61
C ALA A 89 3.84 -12.34 6.32
N HIS A 90 4.37 -11.59 5.34
CA HIS A 90 4.89 -12.11 4.08
C HIS A 90 6.42 -12.19 4.06
N ASN A 91 7.04 -12.15 5.25
CA ASN A 91 8.49 -12.24 5.45
C ASN A 91 9.30 -11.18 4.69
N LYS A 92 8.71 -10.01 4.44
CA LYS A 92 9.36 -8.85 3.82
C LYS A 92 9.98 -8.00 4.94
N GLN A 93 11.23 -8.29 5.29
CA GLN A 93 11.87 -7.73 6.49
C GLN A 93 12.78 -6.51 6.22
N ARG A 94 12.99 -6.14 4.96
CA ARG A 94 13.76 -4.95 4.55
C ARG A 94 12.86 -4.07 3.70
N MET A 95 12.38 -2.96 4.26
CA MET A 95 11.29 -2.20 3.66
C MET A 95 11.54 -0.70 3.66
N ASN A 96 11.25 -0.08 2.51
CA ASN A 96 11.06 1.35 2.37
C ASN A 96 9.56 1.64 2.20
N PHE A 97 8.94 2.17 3.25
CA PHE A 97 7.55 2.59 3.24
C PHE A 97 7.41 4.00 2.69
N GLN A 98 6.37 4.23 1.91
CA GLN A 98 6.07 5.52 1.30
C GLN A 98 4.63 5.92 1.59
N THR A 99 4.44 7.21 1.86
CA THR A 99 3.13 7.83 2.13
C THR A 99 3.11 9.23 1.51
N ASP A 100 1.95 9.70 1.08
CA ASP A 100 1.74 11.08 0.67
C ASP A 100 1.25 11.99 1.82
N CYS A 101 1.18 11.46 3.04
CA CYS A 101 0.86 12.24 4.22
C CYS A 101 2.13 12.78 4.91
N ALA A 102 2.53 14.01 4.57
CA ALA A 102 3.68 14.66 5.21
C ALA A 102 3.51 14.81 6.74
N GLN A 103 2.27 15.01 7.20
CA GLN A 103 1.95 15.08 8.63
C GLN A 103 2.21 13.76 9.35
N LEU A 104 1.94 12.62 8.71
CA LEU A 104 2.23 11.29 9.25
C LEU A 104 3.74 11.11 9.46
N VAL A 105 4.56 11.48 8.48
CA VAL A 105 6.03 11.40 8.61
C VAL A 105 6.54 12.28 9.76
N LYS A 106 6.00 13.50 9.90
CA LYS A 106 6.33 14.38 11.03
C LYS A 106 5.91 13.79 12.38
N MET A 107 4.71 13.22 12.46
CA MET A 107 4.18 12.59 13.67
C MET A 107 5.03 11.39 14.10
N VAL A 108 5.38 10.50 13.18
CA VAL A 108 6.23 9.32 13.45
C VAL A 108 7.65 9.74 13.87
N SER A 109 8.15 10.88 13.38
CA SER A 109 9.47 11.40 13.78
C SER A 109 9.48 11.97 15.20
N LYS A 110 8.32 12.38 15.72
CA LYS A 110 8.16 13.03 17.03
C LYS A 110 6.93 12.53 17.78
N PRO A 111 6.88 11.23 18.15
CA PRO A 111 5.68 10.62 18.73
C PRO A 111 5.25 11.28 20.06
N ALA A 112 6.20 11.78 20.85
CA ALA A 112 5.93 12.47 22.11
C ALA A 112 5.13 13.78 21.96
N GLU A 113 5.16 14.42 20.78
CA GLU A 113 4.36 15.62 20.48
C GLU A 113 2.91 15.25 20.08
N CYS A 114 2.59 13.97 19.99
CA CYS A 114 1.33 13.44 19.44
C CYS A 114 0.64 12.44 20.40
N PRO A 115 0.36 12.81 21.66
CA PRO A 115 -0.16 11.87 22.68
C PRO A 115 -1.54 11.28 22.32
N ALA A 116 -2.33 11.97 21.49
CA ALA A 116 -3.62 11.46 21.01
C ALA A 116 -3.51 10.17 20.17
N PHE A 117 -2.31 9.84 19.68
CA PHE A 117 -2.04 8.67 18.84
C PHE A 117 -1.08 7.67 19.50
N GLU A 118 -0.80 7.82 20.80
CA GLU A 118 0.22 7.04 21.54
C GLU A 118 0.07 5.52 21.32
N ILE A 119 -1.13 4.97 21.52
CA ILE A 119 -1.40 3.53 21.38
C ILE A 119 -1.04 3.05 19.96
N LEU A 120 -1.45 3.78 18.93
CA LEU A 120 -1.23 3.39 17.54
C LEU A 120 0.24 3.61 17.11
N LEU A 121 0.91 4.62 17.67
CA LEU A 121 2.34 4.84 17.50
C LEU A 121 3.17 3.75 18.18
N GLU A 122 2.73 3.22 19.32
CA GLU A 122 3.36 2.05 19.95
C GLU A 122 3.21 0.79 19.08
N GLU A 123 2.04 0.58 18.46
CA GLU A 123 1.83 -0.54 17.52
C GLU A 123 2.72 -0.42 16.28
N MET A 124 2.82 0.78 15.72
CA MET A 124 3.75 1.08 14.63
C MET A 124 5.19 0.79 15.03
N ASP A 125 5.62 1.25 16.21
CA ASP A 125 6.99 1.06 16.70
C ASP A 125 7.31 -0.41 17.04
N LYS A 126 6.32 -1.18 17.52
CA LYS A 126 6.42 -2.65 17.64
C LYS A 126 6.70 -3.29 16.29
N CYS A 127 5.93 -2.93 15.25
CA CYS A 127 6.18 -3.43 13.90
C CYS A 127 7.55 -3.00 13.39
N ARG A 128 7.93 -1.72 13.60
CA ARG A 128 9.22 -1.15 13.18
C ARG A 128 10.41 -1.95 13.68
N ARG A 129 10.39 -2.36 14.96
CA ARG A 129 11.45 -3.18 15.58
C ARG A 129 11.60 -4.58 15.00
N MET A 130 10.59 -5.09 14.30
CA MET A 130 10.63 -6.42 13.68
C MET A 130 11.27 -6.42 12.28
N PHE A 131 11.44 -5.25 11.66
CA PHE A 131 12.15 -5.14 10.39
C PHE A 131 13.67 -5.13 10.59
N GLN A 132 14.41 -5.82 9.72
CA GLN A 132 15.87 -5.72 9.64
C GLN A 132 16.32 -4.37 9.11
N ALA A 133 15.54 -3.78 8.20
CA ALA A 133 15.75 -2.44 7.67
C ALA A 133 14.41 -1.76 7.45
N PHE A 134 14.28 -0.51 7.90
CA PHE A 134 13.04 0.26 7.83
C PHE A 134 13.35 1.71 7.46
N SER A 135 12.59 2.25 6.51
CA SER A 135 12.48 3.68 6.26
C SER A 135 11.04 4.06 5.95
N LEU A 136 10.69 5.32 6.23
CA LEU A 136 9.39 5.92 5.89
C LEU A 136 9.65 7.25 5.20
N THR A 137 9.20 7.39 3.95
CA THR A 137 9.46 8.58 3.12
C THR A 137 8.16 9.21 2.66
N HIS A 138 8.10 10.54 2.69
CA HIS A 138 7.02 11.29 2.09
C HIS A 138 7.20 11.38 0.56
N ILE A 139 6.12 11.14 -0.19
CA ILE A 139 6.07 11.31 -1.65
C ILE A 139 4.89 12.20 -2.06
N PRO A 140 4.91 12.84 -3.24
CA PRO A 140 3.73 13.53 -3.74
C PRO A 140 2.56 12.56 -3.98
N THR A 141 1.31 12.98 -3.74
CA THR A 141 0.09 12.18 -4.01
C THR A 141 0.02 11.64 -5.44
N SER A 142 0.55 12.39 -6.43
CA SER A 142 0.64 11.92 -7.82
C SER A 142 1.49 10.65 -8.01
N GLN A 143 2.32 10.30 -7.02
CA GLN A 143 3.14 9.10 -6.99
C GLN A 143 2.54 7.99 -6.10
N ASN A 144 1.52 8.28 -5.28
CA ASN A 144 0.85 7.30 -4.41
C ASN A 144 -0.44 6.70 -5.02
N THR A 145 -0.60 6.82 -6.33
CA THR A 145 -1.87 6.57 -7.03
C THR A 145 -2.41 5.14 -6.88
N LYS A 146 -1.54 4.13 -6.83
CA LYS A 146 -1.95 2.71 -6.68
C LYS A 146 -2.60 2.47 -5.32
N ALA A 147 -1.95 2.88 -4.23
CA ALA A 147 -2.48 2.73 -2.87
C ALA A 147 -3.75 3.58 -2.68
N ASP A 148 -3.78 4.80 -3.22
CA ASP A 148 -4.95 5.68 -3.17
C ASP A 148 -6.20 5.08 -3.82
N LYS A 149 -6.04 4.46 -5.00
CA LYS A 149 -7.15 3.79 -5.68
C LYS A 149 -7.65 2.59 -4.88
N LEU A 150 -6.75 1.80 -4.29
CA LEU A 150 -7.11 0.68 -3.42
C LEU A 150 -7.91 1.15 -2.19
N ALA A 151 -7.45 2.21 -1.53
CA ALA A 151 -8.15 2.80 -0.39
C ALA A 151 -9.52 3.37 -0.80
N ARG A 152 -9.58 4.09 -1.92
CA ARG A 152 -10.82 4.68 -2.43
C ARG A 152 -11.86 3.62 -2.78
N SER A 153 -11.44 2.56 -3.47
CA SER A 153 -12.29 1.44 -3.84
C SER A 153 -12.91 0.76 -2.62
N ALA A 154 -12.12 0.51 -1.57
CA ALA A 154 -12.65 -0.09 -0.33
C ALA A 154 -13.62 0.83 0.40
N ARG A 155 -13.33 2.15 0.48
CA ARG A 155 -14.21 3.12 1.13
C ARG A 155 -15.59 3.13 0.49
N ASP A 156 -15.65 3.10 -0.84
CA ASP A 156 -16.89 3.22 -1.59
C ASP A 156 -17.75 1.93 -1.53
N GLN A 157 -17.31 0.87 -0.83
CA GLN A 157 -18.08 -0.36 -0.65
C GLN A 157 -19.18 -0.23 0.43
N PRO A 158 -20.39 -0.74 0.17
CA PRO A 158 -21.50 -0.71 1.12
C PRO A 158 -21.35 -1.76 2.24
N HIS A 159 -20.48 -2.76 2.07
CA HIS A 159 -20.21 -3.83 3.03
C HIS A 159 -18.75 -3.79 3.54
N ASN A 160 -18.45 -4.52 4.61
CA ASN A 160 -17.09 -4.58 5.14
C ASN A 160 -16.17 -5.33 4.17
N VAL A 161 -15.00 -4.76 3.88
CA VAL A 161 -14.00 -5.34 2.98
C VAL A 161 -12.69 -5.51 3.70
N TYR A 162 -12.07 -6.67 3.53
CA TYR A 162 -10.71 -6.98 3.93
C TYR A 162 -10.09 -7.88 2.86
N TYR A 163 -9.14 -7.36 2.10
CA TYR A 163 -8.53 -8.05 0.98
C TYR A 163 -7.00 -7.90 1.03
N ILE A 164 -6.30 -9.04 0.93
CA ILE A 164 -4.85 -9.12 0.75
C ILE A 164 -4.59 -10.19 -0.30
N ASN A 165 -3.78 -9.88 -1.32
CA ASN A 165 -3.43 -10.87 -2.34
C ASN A 165 -2.04 -10.61 -2.95
N SER A 166 -1.45 -11.70 -3.44
CA SER A 166 -0.27 -11.69 -4.28
C SER A 166 -0.67 -11.63 -5.74
N ILE A 167 -0.06 -10.75 -6.51
CA ILE A 167 -0.26 -10.68 -7.97
C ILE A 167 0.95 -11.37 -8.61
N PRO A 168 0.76 -12.49 -9.35
CA PRO A 168 1.86 -13.11 -10.06
C PRO A 168 2.43 -12.15 -11.11
N PRO A 169 3.76 -12.14 -11.34
CA PRO A 169 4.35 -11.38 -12.42
C PRO A 169 3.66 -11.76 -13.73
N ALA A 170 3.32 -10.77 -14.56
CA ALA A 170 2.75 -11.07 -15.87
C ALA A 170 3.73 -11.98 -16.63
N SER A 171 3.29 -13.18 -16.99
CA SER A 171 4.04 -14.03 -17.90
C SER A 171 4.19 -13.26 -19.20
N LEU A 172 5.42 -12.91 -19.58
CA LEU A 172 5.69 -12.39 -20.91
C LEU A 172 5.05 -13.36 -21.92
N PRO A 173 4.22 -12.88 -22.88
CA PRO A 173 3.81 -13.77 -23.95
C PRO A 173 5.08 -14.28 -24.62
N CYS A 174 5.26 -15.61 -24.65
CA CYS A 174 6.35 -16.27 -25.34
C CYS A 174 6.36 -15.82 -26.80
N ARG A 175 7.10 -14.77 -27.13
CA ARG A 175 7.46 -14.44 -28.51
C ARG A 175 8.70 -15.28 -28.84
N TYR A 176 8.54 -16.12 -29.86
CA TYR A 176 9.49 -17.05 -30.48
C TYR A 176 9.49 -18.50 -29.97
N ARG A 177 8.65 -19.32 -30.62
CA ARG A 177 9.12 -20.57 -31.22
C ARG A 177 8.35 -20.87 -32.50
N ASN A 178 8.68 -20.15 -33.56
CA ASN A 178 8.51 -20.60 -34.94
C ASN A 178 9.82 -20.30 -35.68
N LEU A 179 10.81 -21.13 -35.41
CA LEU A 179 11.93 -21.40 -36.31
C LEU A 179 11.99 -22.92 -36.45
N GLY A 180 11.50 -23.39 -37.60
CA GLY A 180 11.91 -24.62 -38.27
C GLY A 180 11.65 -25.96 -37.59
N CYS A 181 10.66 -26.68 -38.11
CA CYS A 181 10.88 -27.99 -38.72
C CYS A 181 10.05 -28.04 -40.00
#